data_AF-A0A9N8M1J7-F1
#
_entry.id   AF-A0A9N8M1J7-F1
#
_cell.length_a   1.000
_cell.length_b   1.000
_cell.length_c   1.000
_cell.angle_alpha   90.00
_cell.angle_beta   90.00
_cell.angle_gamma   90.00
#
_symmetry.space_group_name_H-M   'P 1'
#
loop_
_entity.id
_entity.type
_entity.pdbx_description
1 polymer ?
#
loop_
_entity_poly.entity_id
_entity_poly.type
_entity_poly.pdbx_seq_one_letter_code
_entity_poly.pdbx_strand_id
1 'polypeptide(L)'
;LYAGFKEPMKLLWGPELRVHSIHTADWASAAWKLACWMAQRGRAAADAEAGEHIARVEYTGKDEDEVKRLAANNKDMCPRDRVPRGPVFNIVDEDNTDQRKILDVVGQAFKVETGFVNTAITTWAKLNLSSVVDDVNAKHMEMVFKLVKHVEDPAYVDGASPLTCFLDAETLANRALALDGSKMTRITGWKPTHHLSAEALLAIRSEFNTQAPEAWPTLPGQ
;
A
#
# COMPACT_ATOMS: atom_id res chain seq x y z
N LEU A 1 8.21 16.49 -6.98
CA LEU A 1 7.51 17.73 -6.57
C LEU A 1 8.32 18.50 -5.53
N TYR A 2 8.31 18.09 -4.25
CA TYR A 2 8.94 18.82 -3.14
C TYR A 2 10.40 19.25 -3.37
N ALA A 3 11.25 18.35 -3.87
CA ALA A 3 12.65 18.68 -4.22
C ALA A 3 12.76 19.83 -5.23
N GLY A 4 11.95 19.80 -6.29
CA GLY A 4 11.97 20.81 -7.36
C GLY A 4 11.51 22.20 -6.89
N PHE A 5 10.53 22.24 -5.97
CA PHE A 5 10.05 23.50 -5.38
C PHE A 5 10.80 23.92 -4.12
N LYS A 6 11.80 23.13 -3.67
CA LYS A 6 12.52 23.34 -2.41
C LYS A 6 11.58 23.49 -1.21
N GLU A 7 10.49 22.75 -1.22
CA GLU A 7 9.53 22.74 -0.13
C GLU A 7 9.73 21.51 0.76
N PRO A 8 9.56 21.63 2.09
CA PRO A 8 9.62 20.48 2.97
C PRO A 8 8.42 19.55 2.73
N MET A 9 8.68 18.24 2.72
CA MET A 9 7.64 17.23 2.69
C MET A 9 7.21 16.90 4.12
N LYS A 10 5.92 17.12 4.43
CA LYS A 10 5.39 16.86 5.77
C LYS A 10 4.26 15.84 5.75
N LEU A 11 4.31 14.89 6.69
CA LEU A 11 3.21 13.95 6.91
C LEU A 11 2.22 14.48 7.95
N LEU A 12 0.99 13.98 7.87
CA LEU A 12 -0.15 14.48 8.66
C LEU A 12 -0.17 13.92 10.09
N TRP A 13 0.25 12.67 10.29
CA TRP A 13 0.10 11.98 11.58
C TRP A 13 1.43 11.83 12.31
N GLY A 14 1.41 11.22 13.49
CA GLY A 14 2.60 11.11 14.34
C GLY A 14 3.65 10.13 13.79
N PRO A 15 4.91 10.25 14.26
CA PRO A 15 6.04 9.43 13.79
C PRO A 15 5.85 7.93 13.99
N GLU A 16 5.12 7.53 15.04
CA GLU A 16 4.90 6.14 15.42
C GLU A 16 3.76 5.46 14.64
N LEU A 17 3.06 6.18 13.75
CA LEU A 17 1.97 5.59 12.99
C LEU A 17 2.54 4.52 12.05
N ARG A 18 2.21 3.26 12.33
CA ARG A 18 2.69 2.08 11.58
C ARG A 18 2.05 2.03 10.20
N VAL A 19 2.90 1.84 9.20
CA VAL A 19 2.54 1.72 7.79
C VAL A 19 3.37 0.58 7.22
N HIS A 20 3.01 -0.66 7.57
CA HIS A 20 3.72 -1.84 7.06
C HIS A 20 3.65 -1.88 5.54
N SER A 21 4.77 -2.24 4.92
CA SER A 21 4.95 -2.32 3.47
C SER A 21 5.43 -3.70 3.05
N ILE A 22 5.44 -3.93 1.75
CA ILE A 22 6.13 -5.05 1.14
C ILE A 22 6.55 -4.68 -0.28
N HIS A 23 7.74 -5.09 -0.68
CA HIS A 23 8.19 -4.92 -2.06
C HIS A 23 7.42 -5.86 -2.99
N THR A 24 7.08 -5.40 -4.20
CA THR A 24 6.28 -6.19 -5.17
C THR A 24 6.92 -7.53 -5.52
N ALA A 25 8.25 -7.59 -5.65
CA ALA A 25 8.95 -8.85 -5.92
C ALA A 25 8.83 -9.86 -4.76
N ASP A 26 8.89 -9.36 -3.51
CA ASP A 26 8.70 -10.20 -2.32
C ASP A 26 7.26 -10.67 -2.23
N TRP A 27 6.27 -9.80 -2.47
CA TRP A 27 4.86 -10.18 -2.54
C TRP A 27 4.61 -11.28 -3.58
N ALA A 28 5.15 -11.12 -4.79
CA ALA A 28 5.02 -12.11 -5.86
C ALA A 28 5.67 -13.46 -5.48
N SER A 29 6.86 -13.42 -4.88
CA SER A 29 7.55 -14.63 -4.41
C SER A 29 6.79 -15.34 -3.28
N ALA A 30 6.19 -14.58 -2.36
CA ALA A 30 5.38 -15.11 -1.27
C ALA A 30 4.08 -15.73 -1.79
N ALA A 31 3.40 -15.06 -2.72
CA ALA A 31 2.19 -15.57 -3.37
C ALA A 31 2.48 -16.89 -4.09
N TRP A 32 3.58 -16.97 -4.85
CA TRP A 32 4.02 -18.20 -5.49
C TRP A 32 4.32 -19.31 -4.48
N LYS A 33 5.05 -18.98 -3.41
CA LYS A 33 5.36 -19.95 -2.34
C LYS A 33 4.09 -20.52 -1.69
N LEU A 34 3.09 -19.67 -1.42
CA LEU A 34 1.81 -20.09 -0.86
C LEU A 34 1.01 -20.96 -1.82
N ALA A 35 1.04 -20.65 -3.12
CA ALA A 35 0.42 -21.47 -4.15
C ALA A 35 1.04 -22.88 -4.19
N CYS A 36 2.37 -22.98 -4.17
CA CYS A 36 3.07 -24.27 -4.08
C CYS A 36 2.76 -25.01 -2.77
N TRP A 37 2.72 -24.30 -1.63
CA TRP A 37 2.41 -24.89 -0.33
C TRP A 37 1.00 -25.49 -0.29
N MET A 38 0.00 -24.78 -0.84
CA MET A 38 -1.39 -25.24 -0.96
C MET A 38 -1.51 -26.45 -1.91
N ALA A 39 -0.84 -26.41 -3.06
CA ALA A 39 -0.90 -27.46 -4.08
C ALA A 39 -0.40 -28.83 -3.59
N GLN A 40 0.55 -28.85 -2.65
CA GLN A 40 1.12 -30.09 -2.09
C GLN A 40 0.21 -30.81 -1.09
N ARG A 41 -0.77 -30.12 -0.50
CA ARG A 41 -1.53 -30.62 0.67
C ARG A 41 -3.04 -30.70 0.43
N GLY A 42 -3.57 -29.81 -0.40
CA GLY A 42 -5.02 -29.63 -0.57
C GLY A 42 -5.67 -28.90 0.61
N ARG A 43 -6.94 -28.53 0.43
CA ARG A 43 -7.68 -27.63 1.33
C ARG A 43 -7.77 -28.14 2.78
N ALA A 44 -8.18 -29.38 2.99
CA ALA A 44 -8.42 -29.90 4.35
C ALA A 44 -7.15 -29.91 5.22
N ALA A 45 -6.01 -30.31 4.65
CA ALA A 45 -4.73 -30.31 5.36
C ALA A 45 -4.19 -28.88 5.56
N ALA A 46 -4.34 -28.00 4.57
CA ALA A 46 -3.97 -26.59 4.68
C ALA A 46 -4.80 -25.87 5.76
N ASP A 47 -6.10 -26.13 5.83
CA ASP A 47 -6.98 -25.64 6.88
C ASP A 47 -6.50 -26.17 8.24
N ALA A 48 -6.23 -27.47 8.37
CA ALA A 48 -5.75 -28.04 9.64
C ALA A 48 -4.44 -27.38 10.12
N GLU A 49 -3.50 -27.10 9.21
CA GLU A 49 -2.17 -26.56 9.51
C GLU A 49 -2.17 -25.04 9.79
N ALA A 50 -2.90 -24.25 9.00
CA ALA A 50 -2.82 -22.79 9.02
C ALA A 50 -4.18 -22.06 8.97
N GLY A 51 -5.29 -22.79 9.08
CA GLY A 51 -6.64 -22.26 8.92
C GLY A 51 -7.07 -21.31 10.04
N GLU A 52 -7.54 -20.14 9.62
CA GLU A 52 -8.14 -19.10 10.47
C GLU A 52 -9.65 -19.04 10.26
N HIS A 53 -10.37 -18.57 11.27
CA HIS A 53 -11.79 -18.26 11.15
C HIS A 53 -11.97 -16.93 10.41
N ILE A 54 -12.64 -16.97 9.26
CA ILE A 54 -12.91 -15.80 8.45
C ILE A 54 -14.28 -15.27 8.85
N ALA A 55 -14.38 -13.96 9.07
CA ALA A 55 -15.63 -13.32 9.45
C ALA A 55 -16.74 -13.66 8.43
N ARG A 56 -17.91 -14.03 8.96
CA ARG A 56 -19.08 -14.32 8.14
C ARG A 56 -19.60 -13.02 7.54
N VAL A 57 -19.90 -13.05 6.24
CA VAL A 57 -20.71 -11.99 5.61
C VAL A 57 -22.17 -12.27 5.90
N GLU A 58 -22.75 -11.46 6.79
CA GLU A 58 -24.19 -11.47 7.04
C GLU A 58 -24.94 -10.91 5.82
N TYR A 59 -26.07 -11.52 5.50
CA TYR A 59 -26.91 -11.10 4.38
C TYR A 59 -28.37 -11.14 4.83
N THR A 60 -29.04 -9.98 4.79
CA THR A 60 -30.43 -9.81 5.23
C THR A 60 -31.28 -9.32 4.05
N GLY A 61 -31.34 -10.12 2.99
CA GLY A 61 -32.18 -9.88 1.82
C GLY A 61 -33.45 -10.73 1.83
N LYS A 62 -34.43 -10.38 0.97
CA LYS A 62 -35.69 -11.14 0.83
C LYS A 62 -35.48 -12.57 0.31
N ASP A 63 -34.34 -12.83 -0.31
CA ASP A 63 -33.86 -14.07 -0.90
C ASP A 63 -32.85 -14.81 0.01
N GLU A 64 -32.67 -14.40 1.27
CA GLU A 64 -31.70 -15.02 2.19
C GLU A 64 -31.89 -16.54 2.31
N ASP A 65 -33.14 -17.01 2.39
CA ASP A 65 -33.44 -18.45 2.48
C ASP A 65 -33.06 -19.20 1.20
N GLU A 66 -33.24 -18.59 0.03
CA GLU A 66 -32.81 -19.15 -1.24
C GLU A 66 -31.27 -19.20 -1.34
N VAL A 67 -30.59 -18.12 -0.92
CA VAL A 67 -29.12 -18.07 -0.86
C VAL A 67 -28.56 -19.13 0.10
N LYS A 68 -29.18 -19.32 1.27
CA LYS A 68 -28.81 -20.39 2.22
C LYS A 68 -28.99 -21.78 1.60
N ARG A 69 -30.12 -22.02 0.92
CA ARG A 69 -30.41 -23.30 0.26
C ARG A 69 -29.41 -23.60 -0.86
N LEU A 70 -29.13 -22.63 -1.73
CA LEU A 70 -28.14 -22.78 -2.80
C LEU A 70 -26.74 -23.04 -2.23
N ALA A 71 -26.42 -22.39 -1.11
CA ALA A 71 -25.14 -22.57 -0.45
C ALA A 71 -24.96 -23.94 0.20
N ALA A 72 -25.98 -24.44 0.88
CA ALA A 72 -25.94 -25.75 1.53
C ALA A 72 -25.75 -26.91 0.52
N ASN A 73 -26.20 -26.74 -0.72
CA ASN A 73 -26.12 -27.76 -1.76
C ASN A 73 -24.83 -27.68 -2.60
N ASN A 74 -23.96 -26.70 -2.36
CA ASN A 74 -22.71 -26.55 -3.09
C ASN A 74 -21.51 -27.03 -2.25
N LYS A 75 -20.94 -28.17 -2.64
CA LYS A 75 -19.78 -28.80 -1.99
C LYS A 75 -18.51 -27.92 -2.01
N ASP A 76 -18.42 -26.97 -2.94
CA ASP A 76 -17.26 -26.10 -3.12
C ASP A 76 -17.42 -24.77 -2.37
N MET A 77 -18.52 -24.58 -1.64
CA MET A 77 -18.79 -23.36 -0.87
C MET A 77 -19.04 -23.67 0.61
N CYS A 78 -18.56 -22.78 1.49
CA CYS A 78 -18.91 -22.87 2.91
C CYS A 78 -20.41 -22.53 3.09
N PRO A 79 -21.19 -23.39 3.79
CA PRO A 79 -22.57 -23.08 4.14
C PRO A 79 -22.69 -21.73 4.84
N ARG A 80 -23.76 -20.99 4.53
CA ARG A 80 -23.97 -19.64 5.06
C ARG A 80 -24.18 -19.61 6.56
N ASP A 81 -24.54 -20.71 7.21
CA ASP A 81 -24.72 -20.84 8.66
C ASP A 81 -23.43 -21.26 9.39
N ARG A 82 -22.33 -21.47 8.66
CA ARG A 82 -21.02 -21.84 9.22
C ARG A 82 -20.02 -20.71 9.05
N VAL A 83 -19.11 -20.60 10.02
CA VAL A 83 -17.96 -19.70 9.94
C VAL A 83 -16.95 -20.31 8.95
N PRO A 84 -16.64 -19.64 7.83
CA PRO A 84 -15.64 -20.15 6.91
C PRO A 84 -14.28 -20.27 7.59
N ARG A 85 -13.56 -21.33 7.26
CA ARG A 85 -12.19 -21.55 7.72
C ARG A 85 -11.29 -21.71 6.52
N GLY A 86 -10.14 -21.06 6.56
CA GLY A 86 -9.18 -21.08 5.47
C GLY A 86 -7.83 -20.53 5.90
N PRO A 87 -6.72 -20.95 5.28
CA PRO A 87 -5.42 -20.39 5.60
C PRO A 87 -5.35 -18.92 5.19
N VAL A 88 -5.06 -18.06 6.17
CA VAL A 88 -4.90 -16.61 5.97
C VAL A 88 -3.50 -16.22 6.43
N PHE A 89 -2.74 -15.57 5.56
CA PHE A 89 -1.37 -15.12 5.83
C PHE A 89 -1.28 -13.62 5.60
N ASN A 90 -0.73 -12.90 6.59
CA ASN A 90 -0.21 -11.58 6.32
C ASN A 90 1.19 -11.72 5.73
N ILE A 91 1.53 -10.84 4.79
CA ILE A 91 2.84 -10.81 4.17
C ILE A 91 3.34 -9.37 4.33
N VAL A 92 4.47 -9.23 5.03
CA VAL A 92 5.11 -7.95 5.36
C VAL A 92 6.61 -8.07 5.16
N ASP A 93 7.27 -6.93 4.97
CA ASP A 93 8.73 -6.81 4.86
C ASP A 93 9.49 -6.99 6.19
N GLU A 94 8.80 -7.18 7.31
CA GLU A 94 9.34 -7.30 8.68
C GLU A 94 10.09 -6.05 9.19
N ASP A 95 10.05 -4.95 8.43
CA ASP A 95 10.80 -3.73 8.71
C ASP A 95 10.18 -2.85 9.79
N ASN A 96 8.97 -3.22 10.23
CA ASN A 96 8.14 -2.50 11.18
C ASN A 96 7.98 -1.01 10.83
N THR A 97 7.82 -0.70 9.53
CA THR A 97 7.81 0.66 9.00
C THR A 97 6.77 1.55 9.68
N ASP A 98 7.20 2.77 10.01
CA ASP A 98 6.38 3.86 10.52
C ASP A 98 6.61 5.16 9.72
N GLN A 99 5.82 6.18 9.99
CA GLN A 99 5.92 7.46 9.28
C GLN A 99 7.28 8.14 9.46
N ARG A 100 7.95 7.97 10.60
CA ARG A 100 9.32 8.49 10.78
C ARG A 100 10.28 7.83 9.80
N LYS A 101 10.30 6.48 9.73
CA LYS A 101 11.18 5.74 8.83
C LYS A 101 10.94 6.14 7.37
N ILE A 102 9.68 6.30 6.97
CA ILE A 102 9.33 6.78 5.61
C ILE A 102 9.97 8.14 5.34
N LEU A 103 9.79 9.11 6.25
CA LEU A 103 10.36 10.46 6.08
C LEU A 103 11.88 10.48 6.06
N ASP A 104 12.53 9.66 6.88
CA ASP A 104 13.99 9.56 6.93
C ASP A 104 14.53 9.02 5.59
N VAL A 105 13.94 7.94 5.09
CA VAL A 105 14.32 7.31 3.82
C VAL A 105 14.05 8.24 2.62
N VAL A 106 12.88 8.88 2.57
CA VAL A 106 12.52 9.84 1.51
C VAL A 106 13.44 11.06 1.54
N GLY A 107 13.72 11.61 2.73
CA GLY A 107 14.64 12.75 2.89
C GLY A 107 16.05 12.41 2.43
N GLN A 108 16.55 11.21 2.75
CA GLN A 108 17.85 10.72 2.29
C GLN A 108 17.90 10.50 0.78
N ALA A 109 16.87 9.88 0.19
CA ALA A 109 16.81 9.55 -1.23
C ALA A 109 16.73 10.80 -2.11
N PHE A 110 15.85 11.74 -1.77
CA PHE A 110 15.54 12.89 -2.62
C PHE A 110 16.16 14.21 -2.16
N LYS A 111 16.92 14.20 -1.06
CA LYS A 111 17.56 15.39 -0.46
C LYS A 111 16.55 16.50 -0.17
N VAL A 112 15.40 16.12 0.39
CA VAL A 112 14.31 17.03 0.76
C VAL A 112 14.21 17.12 2.27
N GLU A 113 13.94 18.31 2.80
CA GLU A 113 13.60 18.47 4.22
C GLU A 113 12.29 17.74 4.53
N THR A 114 12.27 16.91 5.55
CA THR A 114 11.08 16.15 5.94
C THR A 114 10.61 16.47 7.35
N GLY A 115 9.32 16.28 7.61
CA GLY A 115 8.78 16.49 8.95
C GLY A 115 7.30 16.17 9.09
N PHE A 116 6.69 16.73 10.12
CA PHE A 116 5.27 16.58 10.41
C PHE A 116 4.59 17.94 10.38
N VAL A 117 3.31 17.96 10.01
CA VAL A 117 2.50 19.17 10.12
C VAL A 117 2.28 19.53 11.59
N ASN A 118 1.96 20.79 11.87
CA ASN A 118 1.77 21.25 13.23
C ASN A 118 0.45 20.72 13.85
N THR A 119 0.34 20.84 15.17
CA THR A 119 -0.82 20.33 15.93
C THR A 119 -2.15 20.95 15.49
N ALA A 120 -2.16 22.20 15.03
CA ALA A 120 -3.37 22.85 14.53
C ALA A 120 -3.92 22.14 13.29
N ILE A 121 -3.05 21.83 12.32
CA ILE A 121 -3.43 21.07 11.11
C ILE A 121 -3.89 19.66 11.48
N THR A 122 -3.18 18.96 12.38
CA THR A 122 -3.61 17.61 12.80
C THR A 122 -4.96 17.61 13.51
N THR A 123 -5.26 18.66 14.29
CA THR A 123 -6.55 18.82 14.96
C THR A 123 -7.66 19.09 13.96
N TRP A 124 -7.40 19.96 12.98
CA TRP A 124 -8.34 20.23 11.89
C TRP A 124 -8.64 18.97 11.08
N ALA A 125 -7.62 18.19 10.73
CA ALA A 125 -7.78 16.94 10.00
C ALA A 125 -8.64 15.89 10.74
N LYS A 126 -8.60 15.86 12.07
CA LYS A 126 -9.47 14.98 12.88
C LYS A 126 -10.95 15.37 12.78
N LEU A 127 -11.25 16.64 12.54
CA LEU A 127 -12.61 17.15 12.42
C LEU A 127 -13.11 17.12 10.97
N ASN A 128 -12.20 17.37 10.01
CA ASN A 128 -12.54 17.51 8.60
C ASN A 128 -11.39 17.03 7.70
N LEU A 129 -11.17 15.71 7.66
CA LEU A 129 -10.10 15.10 6.87
C LEU A 129 -10.26 15.38 5.37
N SER A 130 -11.50 15.39 4.85
CA SER A 130 -11.77 15.66 3.44
C SER A 130 -11.28 17.03 3.00
N SER A 131 -11.49 18.08 3.82
CA SER A 131 -10.98 19.41 3.51
C SER A 131 -9.45 19.45 3.47
N VAL A 132 -8.77 18.71 4.34
CA VAL A 132 -7.30 18.63 4.34
C VAL A 132 -6.80 17.88 3.11
N VAL A 133 -7.48 16.81 2.71
CA VAL A 133 -7.19 16.05 1.49
C VAL A 133 -7.35 16.94 0.26
N ASP A 134 -8.43 17.72 0.16
CA ASP A 134 -8.67 18.64 -0.94
C ASP A 134 -7.56 19.71 -1.04
N ASP A 135 -7.15 20.31 0.08
CA ASP A 135 -6.06 21.29 0.12
C ASP A 135 -4.72 20.69 -0.35
N VAL A 136 -4.40 19.47 0.10
CA VAL A 136 -3.17 18.77 -0.30
C VAL A 136 -3.20 18.44 -1.79
N ASN A 137 -4.33 17.91 -2.29
CA ASN A 137 -4.52 17.59 -3.71
C ASN A 137 -4.42 18.84 -4.58
N ALA A 138 -5.06 19.95 -4.20
CA ALA A 138 -4.96 21.22 -4.91
C ALA A 138 -3.51 21.70 -5.01
N LYS A 139 -2.76 21.62 -3.90
CA LYS A 139 -1.34 22.00 -3.86
C LYS A 139 -0.48 21.11 -4.76
N HIS A 140 -0.67 19.78 -4.71
CA HIS A 140 0.08 18.85 -5.57
C HIS A 140 -0.24 19.05 -7.04
N MET A 141 -1.52 19.24 -7.39
CA MET A 141 -1.93 19.55 -8.77
C MET A 141 -1.28 20.84 -9.28
N GLU A 142 -1.23 21.89 -8.46
CA GLU A 142 -0.56 23.14 -8.82
C GLU A 142 0.95 22.93 -9.05
N MET A 143 1.62 22.16 -8.18
CA MET A 143 3.04 21.82 -8.34
C MET A 143 3.30 21.01 -9.62
N VAL A 144 2.48 19.98 -9.90
CA VAL A 144 2.59 19.17 -11.12
C VAL A 144 2.41 20.06 -12.34
N PHE A 145 1.37 20.90 -12.37
CA PHE A 145 1.11 21.80 -13.49
C PHE A 145 2.25 22.79 -13.75
N LYS A 146 2.81 23.40 -12.70
CA LYS A 146 3.98 24.28 -12.82
C LYS A 146 5.20 23.54 -13.35
N LEU A 147 5.42 22.31 -12.90
CA LEU A 147 6.56 21.49 -13.28
C LEU A 147 6.45 21.04 -14.75
N VAL A 148 5.29 20.53 -15.17
CA VAL A 148 5.03 20.09 -16.55
C VAL A 148 5.19 21.22 -17.56
N LYS A 149 4.83 22.46 -17.22
CA LYS A 149 5.02 23.64 -18.09
C LYS A 149 6.47 23.94 -18.45
N HIS A 150 7.42 23.49 -17.64
CA HIS A 150 8.86 23.76 -17.83
C HIS A 150 9.61 22.52 -18.32
N VAL A 151 8.89 21.47 -18.73
CA VAL A 151 9.48 20.28 -19.31
C VAL A 151 9.82 20.57 -20.77
N GLU A 152 11.11 20.58 -21.07
CA GLU A 152 11.63 20.66 -22.45
C GLU A 152 12.05 19.28 -22.97
N ASP A 153 11.88 18.23 -22.16
CA ASP A 153 12.23 16.85 -22.49
C ASP A 153 11.37 16.36 -23.68
N PRO A 154 11.96 16.11 -24.87
CA PRO A 154 11.22 15.71 -26.04
C PRO A 154 10.61 14.30 -25.92
N ALA A 155 11.02 13.51 -24.93
CA ALA A 155 10.42 12.21 -24.65
C ALA A 155 9.11 12.32 -23.86
N TYR A 156 8.89 13.40 -23.10
CA TYR A 156 7.68 13.56 -22.30
C TYR A 156 6.46 13.88 -23.17
N VAL A 157 5.35 13.16 -22.91
CA VAL A 157 4.06 13.42 -23.55
C VAL A 157 3.04 13.75 -22.46
N ASP A 158 2.40 14.91 -22.57
CA ASP A 158 1.38 15.32 -21.60
C ASP A 158 0.22 14.32 -21.55
N GLY A 159 -0.18 13.94 -20.33
CA GLY A 159 -1.19 12.91 -20.09
C GLY A 159 -0.72 11.45 -20.26
N ALA A 160 0.55 11.19 -20.60
CA ALA A 160 1.09 9.82 -20.71
C ALA A 160 1.52 9.21 -19.37
N SER A 161 1.47 9.97 -18.27
CA SER A 161 1.89 9.47 -16.96
C SER A 161 0.85 8.55 -16.32
N PRO A 162 1.22 7.32 -15.89
CA PRO A 162 0.40 6.51 -15.01
C PRO A 162 0.50 6.98 -13.55
N LEU A 163 1.36 7.94 -13.23
CA LEU A 163 1.54 8.46 -11.87
C LEU A 163 0.47 9.49 -11.55
N THR A 164 -0.14 9.34 -10.38
CA THR A 164 -1.06 10.32 -9.81
C THR A 164 -0.48 10.88 -8.51
N CYS A 165 -0.64 12.19 -8.33
CA CYS A 165 -0.36 12.84 -7.03
C CYS A 165 -1.64 13.04 -6.22
N PHE A 166 -2.75 12.46 -6.66
CA PHE A 166 -4.02 12.49 -5.95
C PHE A 166 -3.99 11.53 -4.76
N LEU A 167 -4.52 11.99 -3.64
CA LEU A 167 -4.67 11.23 -2.41
C LEU A 167 -6.15 11.17 -2.06
N ASP A 168 -6.63 9.98 -1.70
CA ASP A 168 -7.95 9.80 -1.11
C ASP A 168 -7.88 9.90 0.43
N ALA A 169 -9.05 10.03 1.05
CA ALA A 169 -9.14 10.19 2.50
C ALA A 169 -8.73 8.93 3.28
N GLU A 170 -8.84 7.73 2.72
CA GLU A 170 -8.40 6.48 3.35
C GLU A 170 -6.87 6.42 3.41
N THR A 171 -6.20 6.80 2.32
CA THR A 171 -4.73 6.93 2.26
C THR A 171 -4.21 7.92 3.30
N LEU A 172 -4.95 9.00 3.56
CA LEU A 172 -4.61 10.02 4.56
C LEU A 172 -5.19 9.75 5.95
N ALA A 173 -5.92 8.66 6.18
CA ALA A 173 -6.58 8.40 7.45
C ALA A 173 -5.57 8.10 8.57
N ASN A 174 -5.91 8.46 9.81
CA ASN A 174 -5.11 8.11 10.98
C ASN A 174 -5.33 6.64 11.37
N ARG A 175 -4.86 5.71 10.54
CA ARG A 175 -5.05 4.27 10.74
C ARG A 175 -3.71 3.56 10.67
N ALA A 176 -3.36 2.91 11.76
CA ALA A 176 -2.17 2.06 11.79
C ALA A 176 -2.41 0.79 10.98
N LEU A 177 -1.49 0.46 10.08
CA LEU A 177 -1.39 -0.84 9.42
C LEU A 177 -0.19 -1.57 10.01
N ALA A 178 -0.47 -2.48 10.94
CA ALA A 178 0.52 -3.32 11.59
C ALA A 178 0.03 -4.78 11.53
N LEU A 179 0.74 -5.61 10.77
CA LEU A 179 0.37 -6.99 10.52
C LEU A 179 1.45 -7.93 11.06
N ASP A 180 1.03 -9.11 11.54
CA ASP A 180 1.95 -10.18 11.95
C ASP A 180 2.21 -11.14 10.78
N GLY A 181 3.41 -11.09 10.23
CA GLY A 181 3.90 -11.98 9.17
C GLY A 181 4.46 -13.32 9.67
N SER A 182 4.61 -13.53 10.98
CA SER A 182 5.33 -14.68 11.56
C SER A 182 4.80 -16.05 11.10
N LYS A 183 3.51 -16.14 10.80
CA LYS A 183 2.88 -17.35 10.26
C LYS A 183 3.49 -17.74 8.90
N MET A 184 3.74 -16.78 8.02
CA MET A 184 4.30 -17.06 6.69
C MET A 184 5.64 -17.78 6.81
N THR A 185 6.54 -17.25 7.64
CA THR A 185 7.84 -17.85 7.91
C THR A 185 7.74 -19.19 8.62
N ARG A 186 6.90 -19.30 9.66
CA ARG A 186 6.72 -20.55 10.43
C ARG A 186 6.23 -21.71 9.56
N ILE A 187 5.26 -21.45 8.67
CA ILE A 187 4.59 -22.49 7.88
C ILE A 187 5.34 -22.80 6.59
N THR A 188 5.92 -21.80 5.93
CA THR A 188 6.50 -21.97 4.59
C THR A 188 8.01 -21.84 4.53
N GLY A 189 8.64 -21.29 5.59
CA GLY A 189 10.05 -20.92 5.60
C GLY A 189 10.39 -19.67 4.78
N TRP A 190 9.40 -19.00 4.18
CA TRP A 190 9.61 -17.79 3.39
C TRP A 190 9.96 -16.59 4.26
N LYS A 191 10.81 -15.72 3.72
CA LYS A 191 11.19 -14.43 4.30
C LYS A 191 11.33 -13.38 3.18
N PRO A 192 11.00 -12.11 3.47
CA PRO A 192 11.27 -11.02 2.54
C PRO A 192 12.77 -10.84 2.32
N THR A 193 13.13 -10.25 1.18
CA THR A 193 14.53 -9.99 0.80
C THR A 193 14.80 -8.52 0.50
N HIS A 194 13.74 -7.72 0.35
CA HIS A 194 13.79 -6.30 0.11
C HIS A 194 13.34 -5.54 1.36
N HIS A 195 14.00 -4.43 1.63
CA HIS A 195 13.74 -3.56 2.78
C HIS A 195 13.56 -2.12 2.32
N LEU A 196 12.85 -1.32 3.11
CA LEU A 196 12.65 0.10 2.80
C LEU A 196 13.95 0.86 3.06
N SER A 197 14.61 1.28 1.99
CA SER A 197 15.84 2.09 2.03
C SER A 197 15.85 3.18 0.95
N ALA A 198 16.77 4.14 1.08
CA ALA A 198 16.93 5.20 0.10
C ALA A 198 17.39 4.63 -1.25
N GLU A 199 18.28 3.64 -1.23
CA GLU A 199 18.77 2.92 -2.41
C GLU A 199 17.62 2.17 -3.09
N ALA A 200 16.76 1.48 -2.34
CA ALA A 200 15.61 0.78 -2.88
C ALA A 200 14.61 1.75 -3.56
N LEU A 201 14.30 2.89 -2.94
CA LEU A 201 13.44 3.91 -3.56
C LEU A 201 14.04 4.50 -4.85
N LEU A 202 15.35 4.77 -4.85
CA LEU A 202 16.04 5.29 -6.03
C LEU A 202 16.11 4.24 -7.16
N ALA A 203 16.28 2.96 -6.82
CA ALA A 203 16.22 1.86 -7.77
C ALA A 203 14.83 1.76 -8.43
N ILE A 204 13.76 1.80 -7.64
CA ILE A 204 12.37 1.80 -8.16
C ILE A 204 12.15 2.98 -9.12
N ARG A 205 12.59 4.19 -8.76
CA ARG A 205 12.50 5.36 -9.64
C ARG A 205 13.29 5.15 -10.93
N SER A 206 14.51 4.66 -10.83
CA SER A 206 15.37 4.43 -12.00
C SER A 206 14.77 3.40 -12.95
N GLU A 207 14.20 2.32 -12.42
CA GLU A 207 13.52 1.30 -13.20
C GLU A 207 12.29 1.88 -13.92
N PHE A 208 11.45 2.65 -13.21
CA PHE A 208 10.29 3.31 -13.80
C PHE A 208 10.69 4.24 -14.97
N ASN A 209 11.68 5.11 -14.77
CA ASN A 209 12.16 6.01 -15.83
C ASN A 209 12.76 5.25 -17.03
N THR A 210 13.34 4.08 -16.80
CA THR A 210 13.90 3.26 -17.87
C THR A 210 12.81 2.56 -18.68
N GLN A 211 11.75 2.08 -18.02
CA GLN A 211 10.65 1.35 -18.67
C GLN A 211 9.63 2.27 -19.33
N ALA A 212 9.48 3.51 -18.85
CA ALA A 212 8.51 4.47 -19.35
C ALA A 212 9.12 5.90 -19.37
N PRO A 213 10.12 6.16 -20.24
CA PRO A 213 10.79 7.48 -20.30
C PRO A 213 9.85 8.64 -20.65
N GLU A 214 8.74 8.37 -21.33
CA GLU A 214 7.70 9.33 -21.67
C GLU A 214 6.72 9.63 -20.53
N ALA A 215 6.68 8.73 -19.53
CA ALA A 215 5.65 8.75 -18.49
C ALA A 215 5.93 9.76 -17.37
N TRP A 216 7.16 10.25 -17.22
CA TRP A 216 7.44 11.31 -16.25
C TRP A 216 8.62 12.15 -16.71
N PRO A 217 8.55 13.48 -16.60
CA PRO A 217 9.63 14.33 -17.10
C PRO A 217 10.90 14.22 -16.27
N THR A 218 12.05 14.28 -16.94
CA THR A 218 13.34 14.44 -16.28
C THR A 218 13.43 15.83 -15.64
N LEU A 219 13.65 15.90 -14.33
CA LEU A 219 13.74 17.19 -13.63
C LEU A 219 15.19 17.68 -13.58
N PRO A 220 15.43 19.00 -13.73
CA PRO A 220 16.77 19.56 -13.60
C PRO A 220 17.39 19.22 -12.24
N GLY A 221 18.59 18.62 -12.25
CA GLY A 221 19.33 18.25 -11.05
C GLY A 221 18.96 16.89 -10.42
N GLN A 222 18.28 16.01 -11.15
CA GLN A 222 18.09 14.60 -10.80
C GLN A 222 19.14 13.66 -11.40
#